data_AF-A0A2W6CJF5-F1
#
_entry.id   AF-A0A2W6CJF5-F1
#
_cell.length_a   1.000
_cell.length_b   1.000
_cell.length_c   1.000
_cell.angle_alpha   90.00
_cell.angle_beta   90.00
_cell.angle_gamma   90.00
#
_symmetry.space_group_name_H-M   'P 1'
#
loop_
_entity.id
_entity.type
_entity.pdbx_description
1 polymer ?
#
loop_
_entity_poly.entity_id
_entity_poly.type
_entity_poly.pdbx_seq_one_letter_code
_entity_poly.pdbx_strand_id
1 'polypeptide(L)'
;MRSRGGLTRRSLANCTTGVGIRSSGPTCGPTPQVWTGSSDSSKRAGQRPRRYFVKPTSARLHQANSTNSGQPARSLAEINRLFVYGTLVFDDVVSALIDRIPHQLDAKAPGWRIVRLPKKVYPGLVPGHGEANGKVLTDLTDAEWATLDAFEDPDYTLATVRVMIPLETDARTYIWRGDHLDEPWSTVGFGRDELADYLDRCLSWRRRHDQRRAIDGQQ
;
A
#
# COMPACT_ATOMS: atom_id res chain seq x y z
N MET A 1 24.84 65.32 -4.31
CA MET A 1 24.31 65.62 -5.66
C MET A 1 23.15 64.65 -5.91
N ARG A 2 21.88 65.06 -5.75
CA ARG A 2 21.01 65.76 -6.71
C ARG A 2 20.93 65.07 -8.09
N SER A 3 19.75 64.48 -8.39
CA SER A 3 18.89 64.72 -9.57
C SER A 3 18.14 63.45 -9.98
N ARG A 4 16.79 63.43 -9.93
CA ARG A 4 15.81 63.75 -11.01
C ARG A 4 15.86 62.70 -12.14
N GLY A 5 14.80 62.07 -12.63
CA GLY A 5 13.37 62.43 -12.74
C GLY A 5 12.91 62.11 -14.19
N GLY A 6 11.60 61.86 -14.41
CA GLY A 6 10.97 61.72 -15.75
C GLY A 6 10.43 60.30 -16.01
N LEU A 7 9.13 59.94 -15.93
CA LEU A 7 7.88 60.44 -16.55
C LEU A 7 7.84 60.38 -18.08
N THR A 8 7.01 59.49 -18.64
CA THR A 8 6.02 59.70 -19.74
C THR A 8 5.22 58.39 -19.92
N ARG A 9 3.91 58.29 -19.61
CA ARG A 9 2.68 58.75 -20.28
C ARG A 9 2.28 58.02 -21.59
N ARG A 10 1.06 57.44 -21.52
CA ARG A 10 -0.04 57.38 -22.51
C ARG A 10 0.10 56.52 -23.78
N SER A 11 -0.84 55.60 -23.97
CA SER A 11 -1.91 55.82 -24.96
C SER A 11 -3.20 55.04 -24.63
N LEU A 12 -4.31 55.67 -24.97
CA LEU A 12 -5.72 55.27 -24.85
C LEU A 12 -6.25 54.84 -26.23
N ALA A 13 -7.48 54.30 -26.21
CA ALA A 13 -8.51 54.30 -27.27
C ALA A 13 -8.45 53.11 -28.27
N ASN A 14 -9.56 52.52 -28.72
CA ASN A 14 -10.97 52.49 -28.30
C ASN A 14 -11.71 51.52 -29.25
N CYS A 15 -12.82 50.96 -28.74
CA CYS A 15 -14.13 50.73 -29.40
C CYS A 15 -14.24 50.01 -30.76
N THR A 16 -15.15 49.02 -30.81
CA THR A 16 -16.49 49.04 -31.48
C THR A 16 -16.91 47.59 -31.80
N THR A 17 -17.82 46.99 -31.03
CA THR A 17 -19.26 46.79 -31.30
C THR A 17 -19.59 46.13 -32.64
N GLY A 18 -20.20 44.94 -32.58
CA GLY A 18 -20.87 44.29 -33.70
C GLY A 18 -21.88 43.25 -33.21
N VAL A 19 -23.14 43.68 -33.07
CA VAL A 19 -24.33 42.89 -32.78
C VAL A 19 -24.71 42.04 -33.99
N GLY A 20 -25.14 40.79 -33.76
CA GLY A 20 -25.71 39.91 -34.78
C GLY A 20 -26.62 38.84 -34.17
N ILE A 21 -27.87 39.21 -33.89
CA ILE A 21 -28.98 38.34 -33.51
C ILE A 21 -29.56 37.72 -34.79
N ARG A 22 -29.77 36.40 -34.86
CA ARG A 22 -30.98 35.79 -35.45
C ARG A 22 -31.27 34.41 -34.84
N SER A 23 -32.50 34.29 -34.35
CA SER A 23 -33.18 33.10 -33.84
C SER A 23 -33.96 32.42 -34.97
N SER A 24 -34.03 31.08 -34.96
CA SER A 24 -35.04 30.22 -35.62
C SER A 24 -34.77 28.80 -35.08
N GLY A 25 -35.56 28.23 -34.16
CA GLY A 25 -36.86 27.59 -34.39
C GLY A 25 -36.71 26.09 -34.08
N PRO A 26 -37.65 25.43 -33.37
CA PRO A 26 -37.44 24.09 -32.78
C PRO A 26 -37.95 22.97 -33.70
N THR A 27 -37.27 21.82 -33.68
CA THR A 27 -37.80 20.59 -34.28
C THR A 27 -37.49 19.36 -33.42
N CYS A 28 -38.54 18.55 -33.24
CA CYS A 28 -38.69 17.34 -32.44
C CYS A 28 -37.70 16.19 -32.76
N GLY A 29 -37.21 15.55 -31.67
CA GLY A 29 -37.05 14.09 -31.47
C GLY A 29 -36.15 13.27 -32.41
N PRO A 30 -35.78 12.01 -32.06
CA PRO A 30 -36.16 11.23 -30.88
C PRO A 30 -34.98 10.80 -29.99
N THR A 31 -35.29 10.59 -28.71
CA THR A 31 -34.55 9.73 -27.78
C THR A 31 -34.74 8.26 -28.21
N PRO A 32 -33.66 7.48 -28.30
CA PRO A 32 -33.46 6.40 -27.32
C PRO A 32 -31.94 6.25 -27.01
N GLN A 33 -31.48 5.81 -25.85
CA GLN A 33 -31.61 4.46 -25.33
C GLN A 33 -31.28 4.52 -23.84
N VAL A 34 -32.22 4.04 -23.03
CA VAL A 34 -32.02 3.66 -21.64
C VAL A 34 -31.03 2.49 -21.63
N TRP A 35 -29.85 2.70 -21.03
CA TRP A 35 -28.94 1.60 -20.69
C TRP A 35 -29.30 1.11 -19.29
N THR A 36 -30.34 0.28 -19.20
CA THR A 36 -30.56 -0.61 -18.06
C THR A 36 -29.59 -1.77 -18.17
N GLY A 37 -28.33 -1.52 -17.82
CA GLY A 37 -27.31 -2.53 -17.59
C GLY A 37 -27.36 -2.99 -16.14
N SER A 38 -28.38 -3.80 -15.80
CA SER A 38 -28.37 -4.62 -14.59
C SER A 38 -27.31 -5.70 -14.76
N SER A 39 -26.09 -5.44 -14.28
CA SER A 39 -25.09 -6.49 -14.10
C SER A 39 -25.20 -7.01 -12.68
N ASP A 40 -26.22 -7.84 -12.45
CA ASP A 40 -26.09 -8.97 -11.54
C ASP A 40 -24.96 -9.84 -12.11
N SER A 41 -23.84 -9.85 -11.42
CA SER A 41 -22.80 -10.85 -11.63
C SER A 41 -22.53 -11.52 -10.31
N SER A 42 -23.50 -12.34 -9.94
CA SER A 42 -23.30 -13.61 -9.27
C SER A 42 -21.94 -14.24 -9.61
N LYS A 43 -20.94 -14.03 -8.76
CA LYS A 43 -19.82 -14.97 -8.58
C LYS A 43 -20.08 -15.79 -7.32
N ARG A 44 -21.08 -16.67 -7.39
CA ARG A 44 -21.04 -17.95 -6.68
C ARG A 44 -20.02 -18.82 -7.41
N ALA A 45 -18.75 -18.67 -7.03
CA ALA A 45 -17.74 -19.70 -7.26
C ALA A 45 -17.35 -20.21 -5.88
N GLY A 46 -17.81 -21.42 -5.55
CA GLY A 46 -17.42 -22.12 -4.35
C GLY A 46 -15.92 -22.42 -4.39
N GLN A 47 -15.12 -21.50 -3.85
CA GLN A 47 -13.74 -21.77 -3.51
C GLN A 47 -13.72 -22.31 -2.09
N ARG A 48 -13.57 -23.63 -2.01
CA ARG A 48 -13.22 -24.34 -0.78
C ARG A 48 -12.01 -23.62 -0.15
N PRO A 49 -12.05 -23.27 1.15
CA PRO A 49 -10.90 -22.66 1.79
C PRO A 49 -9.74 -23.66 1.75
N ARG A 50 -8.67 -23.32 1.02
CA ARG A 50 -7.39 -23.97 1.25
C ARG A 50 -6.94 -23.54 2.64
N ARG A 51 -7.14 -24.44 3.60
CA ARG A 51 -6.57 -24.36 4.94
C ARG A 51 -5.06 -24.24 4.78
N TYR A 52 -4.53 -23.03 4.88
CA TYR A 52 -3.13 -22.86 5.20
C TYR A 52 -2.97 -23.41 6.61
N PHE A 53 -2.32 -24.56 6.68
CA PHE A 53 -1.93 -25.17 7.94
C PHE A 53 -0.95 -24.21 8.59
N VAL A 54 -1.45 -23.40 9.54
CA VAL A 54 -0.61 -22.69 10.50
C VAL A 54 0.22 -23.78 11.16
N LYS A 55 1.53 -23.79 10.89
CA LYS A 55 2.43 -24.69 11.61
C LYS A 55 2.32 -24.31 13.09
N PRO A 56 1.93 -25.22 13.99
CA PRO A 56 1.88 -24.91 15.40
C PRO A 56 3.31 -24.64 15.87
N THR A 57 3.61 -23.40 16.23
CA THR A 57 4.72 -23.09 17.14
C THR A 57 4.28 -23.58 18.52
N SER A 58 4.43 -24.89 18.73
CA SER A 58 4.10 -25.54 20.00
C SER A 58 4.90 -24.93 21.13
N ALA A 59 4.19 -24.34 22.08
CA ALA A 59 4.64 -24.19 23.44
C ALA A 59 4.60 -25.56 24.13
N ARG A 60 5.75 -26.09 24.57
CA ARG A 60 5.84 -26.87 25.81
C ARG A 60 7.29 -26.93 26.33
N LEU A 61 7.49 -26.34 27.50
CA LEU A 61 8.65 -26.57 28.38
C LEU A 61 8.67 -28.04 28.83
N HIS A 62 9.86 -28.66 28.91
CA HIS A 62 10.40 -29.40 30.08
C HIS A 62 11.70 -30.16 29.72
N GLN A 63 12.78 -29.75 30.40
CA GLN A 63 13.91 -30.53 30.93
C GLN A 63 14.87 -31.36 30.02
N ALA A 64 16.11 -30.86 29.96
CA ALA A 64 17.44 -31.51 29.96
C ALA A 64 17.74 -32.73 29.06
N ASN A 65 18.73 -32.60 28.16
CA ASN A 65 20.11 -33.07 28.43
C ASN A 65 21.11 -32.58 27.36
N SER A 66 22.36 -32.44 27.78
CA SER A 66 23.56 -32.01 27.04
C SER A 66 23.75 -32.61 25.64
N THR A 67 24.09 -31.78 24.64
CA THR A 67 25.42 -31.67 23.99
C THR A 67 25.34 -31.05 22.58
N ASN A 68 26.00 -29.89 22.46
CA ASN A 68 26.87 -29.46 21.36
C ASN A 68 26.40 -29.53 19.89
N SER A 69 25.99 -28.39 19.33
CA SER A 69 26.51 -27.86 18.06
C SER A 69 25.93 -26.47 17.79
N GLY A 70 26.80 -25.46 17.75
CA GLY A 70 26.45 -24.06 17.59
C GLY A 70 25.79 -23.77 16.24
N GLN A 71 24.49 -23.55 16.29
CA GLN A 71 23.76 -22.68 15.38
C GLN A 71 23.05 -21.69 16.29
N PRO A 72 23.27 -20.36 16.21
CA PRO A 72 22.47 -19.46 17.00
C PRO A 72 21.03 -19.66 16.53
N ALA A 73 20.14 -20.04 17.45
CA ALA A 73 18.71 -19.95 17.21
C ALA A 73 18.46 -18.55 16.64
N ARG A 74 18.03 -18.46 15.37
CA ARG A 74 17.65 -17.19 14.75
C ARG A 74 16.82 -16.43 15.76
N SER A 75 17.35 -15.31 16.23
CA SER A 75 16.82 -14.66 17.42
C SER A 75 15.35 -14.30 17.16
N LEU A 76 14.46 -14.39 18.16
CA LEU A 76 13.07 -13.94 17.99
C LEU A 76 13.01 -12.49 17.46
N ALA A 77 14.04 -11.69 17.71
CA ALA A 77 14.21 -10.35 17.15
C ALA A 77 14.30 -10.32 15.61
N GLU A 78 14.77 -11.38 14.95
CA GLU A 78 14.78 -11.49 13.47
C GLU A 78 13.40 -11.88 12.91
N ILE A 79 12.60 -12.62 13.67
CA ILE A 79 11.25 -13.03 13.25
C ILE A 79 10.30 -11.82 13.23
N ASN A 80 10.59 -10.84 14.08
CA ASN A 80 9.72 -9.69 14.31
C ASN A 80 10.05 -8.45 13.47
N ARG A 81 11.01 -8.55 12.55
CA ARG A 81 11.36 -7.49 11.62
C ARG A 81 10.59 -7.63 10.32
N LEU A 82 9.71 -6.67 10.04
CA LEU A 82 8.97 -6.60 8.78
C LEU A 82 9.45 -5.38 7.98
N PHE A 83 10.13 -5.64 6.86
CA PHE A 83 10.46 -4.60 5.88
C PHE A 83 9.25 -4.31 5.00
N VAL A 84 8.81 -3.05 5.04
CA VAL A 84 7.69 -2.49 4.28
C VAL A 84 8.20 -1.42 3.31
N TYR A 85 7.67 -1.41 2.10
CA TYR A 85 8.20 -0.58 1.00
C TYR A 85 7.10 0.11 0.16
N GLY A 86 5.83 -0.23 0.40
CA GLY A 86 4.68 0.27 -0.34
C GLY A 86 3.74 1.10 0.51
N THR A 87 2.45 0.75 0.50
CA THR A 87 1.40 1.46 1.26
C THR A 87 1.59 1.35 2.78
N LEU A 88 2.21 0.28 3.27
CA LEU A 88 2.56 0.11 4.68
C LEU A 88 3.71 1.03 5.17
N VAL A 89 4.32 1.84 4.30
CA VAL A 89 5.27 2.88 4.72
C VAL A 89 4.56 4.09 5.35
N PHE A 90 3.25 4.23 5.14
CA PHE A 90 2.46 5.32 5.67
C PHE A 90 1.93 4.98 7.07
N ASP A 91 2.28 5.82 8.04
CA ASP A 91 1.85 5.69 9.45
C ASP A 91 0.32 5.59 9.57
N ASP A 92 -0.42 6.37 8.80
CA ASP A 92 -1.90 6.35 8.80
C ASP A 92 -2.46 5.00 8.38
N VAL A 93 -1.81 4.33 7.40
CA VAL A 93 -2.23 3.01 6.92
C VAL A 93 -1.94 1.96 7.98
N VAL A 94 -0.74 1.99 8.58
CA VAL A 94 -0.37 1.04 9.64
C VAL A 94 -1.29 1.22 10.84
N SER A 95 -1.51 2.46 11.28
CA SER A 95 -2.42 2.80 12.38
C SER A 95 -3.85 2.33 12.10
N ALA A 96 -4.36 2.52 10.89
CA ALA A 96 -5.68 2.02 10.50
C ALA A 96 -5.81 0.49 10.54
N LEU A 97 -4.69 -0.25 10.39
CA LEU A 97 -4.67 -1.70 10.37
C LEU A 97 -4.40 -2.32 11.74
N ILE A 98 -3.60 -1.70 12.60
CA ILE A 98 -3.20 -2.28 13.90
C ILE A 98 -3.46 -1.37 15.12
N ASP A 99 -4.20 -0.28 14.93
CA ASP A 99 -4.61 0.70 15.96
C ASP A 99 -3.46 1.45 16.67
N ARG A 100 -2.25 1.37 16.14
CA ARG A 100 -1.08 2.12 16.61
C ARG A 100 -0.01 2.26 15.53
N ILE A 101 1.02 3.06 15.80
CA ILE A 101 2.22 3.14 14.98
C ILE A 101 3.36 2.38 15.70
N PRO A 102 3.90 1.31 15.10
CA PRO A 102 5.02 0.55 15.65
C PRO A 102 6.35 1.31 15.49
N HIS A 103 7.37 0.88 16.25
CA HIS A 103 8.74 1.36 16.08
C HIS A 103 9.25 0.99 14.69
N GLN A 104 9.55 2.02 13.93
CA GLN A 104 9.97 1.92 12.54
C GLN A 104 11.34 2.57 12.32
N LEU A 105 12.16 1.92 11.51
CA LEU A 105 13.48 2.42 11.10
C LEU A 105 13.52 2.54 9.58
N ASP A 106 14.00 3.68 9.07
CA ASP A 106 14.26 3.80 7.64
C ASP A 106 15.31 2.76 7.22
N ALA A 107 15.03 2.09 6.10
CA ALA A 107 15.80 0.96 5.65
C ALA A 107 15.89 0.91 4.13
N LYS A 108 16.95 0.26 3.65
CA LYS A 108 17.19 0.02 2.23
C LYS A 108 17.35 -1.46 1.97
N ALA A 109 16.83 -1.97 0.86
CA ALA A 109 17.04 -3.34 0.43
C ALA A 109 17.83 -3.34 -0.89
N PRO A 110 19.17 -3.48 -0.85
CA PRO A 110 19.99 -3.58 -2.05
C PRO A 110 19.64 -4.82 -2.88
N GLY A 111 19.69 -4.69 -4.21
CA GLY A 111 19.33 -5.78 -5.13
C GLY A 111 17.82 -5.96 -5.33
N TRP A 112 17.01 -5.02 -4.85
CA TRP A 112 15.57 -5.00 -4.99
C TRP A 112 15.08 -3.69 -5.62
N ARG A 113 13.93 -3.76 -6.30
CA ARG A 113 13.23 -2.63 -6.93
C ARG A 113 11.77 -2.63 -6.54
N ILE A 114 11.21 -1.44 -6.36
CA ILE A 114 9.78 -1.21 -6.14
C ILE A 114 9.16 -0.85 -7.49
N VAL A 115 8.22 -1.65 -7.95
CA VAL A 115 7.63 -1.55 -9.29
C VAL A 115 6.12 -1.35 -9.22
N ARG A 116 5.56 -0.67 -10.23
CA ARG A 116 4.11 -0.61 -10.43
C ARG A 116 3.58 -1.96 -10.92
N LEU A 117 2.39 -2.30 -10.44
CA LEU A 117 1.69 -3.51 -10.84
C LEU A 117 0.51 -3.16 -11.75
N PRO A 118 0.24 -3.93 -12.82
CA PRO A 118 -0.90 -3.71 -13.67
C PRO A 118 -2.21 -3.76 -12.87
N LYS A 119 -3.06 -2.73 -12.99
CA LYS A 119 -4.39 -2.65 -12.38
C LYS A 119 -4.40 -2.68 -10.84
N LYS A 120 -3.25 -2.47 -10.18
CA LYS A 120 -3.13 -2.37 -8.72
C LYS A 120 -2.53 -1.02 -8.36
N VAL A 121 -3.09 -0.40 -7.33
CA VAL A 121 -2.68 0.92 -6.79
C VAL A 121 -1.41 0.82 -5.93
N TYR A 122 -1.16 -0.37 -5.38
CA TYR A 122 -0.03 -0.67 -4.51
C TYR A 122 1.11 -1.36 -5.29
N PRO A 123 2.37 -1.21 -4.83
CA PRO A 123 3.54 -1.69 -5.56
C PRO A 123 3.86 -3.16 -5.30
N GLY A 124 4.74 -3.71 -6.13
CA GLY A 124 5.43 -4.97 -5.88
C GLY A 124 6.92 -4.75 -5.62
N LEU A 125 7.51 -5.59 -4.78
CA LEU A 125 8.97 -5.69 -4.62
C LEU A 125 9.50 -6.87 -5.42
N VAL A 126 10.42 -6.58 -6.35
CA VAL A 126 11.02 -7.56 -7.26
C VAL A 126 12.55 -7.49 -7.21
N PRO A 127 13.29 -8.58 -7.48
CA PRO A 127 14.74 -8.53 -7.61
C PRO A 127 15.16 -7.61 -8.76
N GLY A 128 16.25 -6.85 -8.59
CA GLY A 128 16.79 -6.05 -9.68
C GLY A 128 17.91 -5.09 -9.25
N HIS A 129 18.49 -4.40 -10.24
CA HIS A 129 19.57 -3.45 -9.96
C HIS A 129 19.08 -2.22 -9.20
N GLY A 130 19.86 -1.81 -8.19
CA GLY A 130 19.58 -0.65 -7.33
C GLY A 130 19.25 -1.06 -5.90
N GLU A 131 18.44 -0.24 -5.24
CA GLU A 131 17.96 -0.47 -3.88
C GLU A 131 16.50 -0.04 -3.74
N ALA A 132 15.73 -0.80 -2.98
CA ALA A 132 14.38 -0.42 -2.58
C ALA A 132 14.44 0.32 -1.24
N ASN A 133 13.86 1.53 -1.19
CA ASN A 133 13.76 2.31 0.04
C ASN A 133 12.44 2.01 0.74
N GLY A 134 12.48 1.82 2.06
CA GLY A 134 11.31 1.49 2.86
C GLY A 134 11.57 1.69 4.35
N LYS A 135 10.80 1.00 5.17
CA LYS A 135 10.93 0.99 6.63
C LYS A 135 10.95 -0.43 7.16
N VAL A 136 11.58 -0.66 8.31
CA VAL A 136 11.49 -1.91 9.06
C VAL A 136 10.69 -1.67 10.32
N LEU A 137 9.58 -2.38 10.47
CA LEU A 137 8.81 -2.44 11.72
C LEU A 137 9.48 -3.47 12.64
N THR A 138 9.74 -3.11 13.90
CA THR A 138 10.65 -3.88 14.79
C THR A 138 10.00 -4.47 16.04
N ASP A 139 8.84 -3.97 16.45
CA ASP A 139 8.16 -4.25 17.72
C ASP A 139 6.72 -4.74 17.51
N LEU A 140 6.45 -5.44 16.41
CA LEU A 140 5.13 -6.04 16.15
C LEU A 140 4.83 -7.13 17.17
N THR A 141 3.59 -7.23 17.65
CA THR A 141 3.15 -8.40 18.39
C THR A 141 2.71 -9.49 17.41
N ASP A 142 2.64 -10.75 17.85
CA ASP A 142 2.15 -11.86 17.01
C ASP A 142 0.74 -11.59 16.45
N ALA A 143 -0.12 -10.92 17.22
CA ALA A 143 -1.48 -10.59 16.80
C ALA A 143 -1.52 -9.49 15.71
N GLU A 144 -0.64 -8.50 15.81
CA GLU A 144 -0.49 -7.43 14.82
C GLU A 144 0.13 -7.97 13.54
N TRP A 145 1.16 -8.82 13.68
CA TRP A 145 1.77 -9.51 12.57
C TRP A 145 0.74 -10.35 11.80
N ALA A 146 -0.08 -11.14 12.51
CA ALA A 146 -1.15 -11.91 11.89
C ALA A 146 -2.23 -11.02 11.21
N THR A 147 -2.47 -9.82 11.73
CA THR A 147 -3.41 -8.86 11.14
C THR A 147 -2.86 -8.28 9.84
N LEU A 148 -1.58 -7.88 9.82
CA LEU A 148 -0.90 -7.44 8.61
C LEU A 148 -0.84 -8.57 7.57
N ASP A 149 -0.51 -9.78 7.98
CA ASP A 149 -0.45 -10.95 7.08
C ASP A 149 -1.83 -11.30 6.49
N ALA A 150 -2.90 -11.19 7.27
CA ALA A 150 -4.26 -11.39 6.78
C ALA A 150 -4.77 -10.27 5.87
N PHE A 151 -4.23 -9.05 6.02
CA PHE A 151 -4.56 -7.91 5.16
C PHE A 151 -3.89 -8.04 3.79
N GLU A 152 -2.68 -8.56 3.76
CA GLU A 152 -1.89 -8.69 2.54
C GLU A 152 -2.54 -9.60 1.51
N ASP A 153 -2.30 -9.27 0.24
CA ASP A 153 -2.89 -9.98 -0.89
C ASP A 153 -2.23 -11.37 -1.03
N PRO A 154 -3.01 -12.47 -1.13
CA PRO A 154 -2.48 -13.83 -1.26
C PRO A 154 -1.51 -14.05 -2.43
N ASP A 155 -1.53 -13.17 -3.42
CA ASP A 155 -0.61 -13.20 -4.56
C ASP A 155 0.83 -12.85 -4.16
N TYR A 156 1.05 -12.22 -3.00
CA TYR A 156 2.39 -11.96 -2.48
C TYR A 156 2.97 -13.18 -1.78
N THR A 157 4.29 -13.33 -1.88
CA THR A 157 5.02 -14.36 -1.15
C THR A 157 5.83 -13.73 -0.03
N LEU A 158 5.69 -14.22 1.19
CA LEU A 158 6.57 -13.81 2.28
C LEU A 158 7.97 -14.40 2.09
N ALA A 159 8.99 -13.55 2.09
CA ALA A 159 10.39 -13.94 1.96
C ALA A 159 11.27 -13.24 3.02
N THR A 160 12.47 -13.76 3.23
CA THR A 160 13.52 -13.06 3.99
C THR A 160 14.42 -12.33 3.01
N VAL A 161 14.69 -11.05 3.27
CA VAL A 161 15.60 -10.21 2.50
C VAL A 161 16.60 -9.54 3.43
N ARG A 162 17.78 -9.24 2.89
CA ARG A 162 18.79 -8.44 3.58
C ARG A 162 18.46 -6.97 3.40
N VAL A 163 18.40 -6.26 4.51
CA VAL A 163 18.14 -4.83 4.55
C VAL A 163 19.27 -4.13 5.30
N MET A 164 19.57 -2.92 4.85
CA MET A 164 20.46 -1.99 5.49
C MET A 164 19.61 -1.08 6.36
N ILE A 165 19.62 -1.36 7.67
CA ILE A 165 19.44 -0.33 8.70
C ILE A 165 20.86 0.20 9.03
N PRO A 166 21.20 0.91 10.14
CA PRO A 166 22.59 1.36 10.35
C PRO A 166 23.66 0.25 10.18
N LEU A 167 23.27 -1.02 10.34
CA LEU A 167 24.01 -2.21 9.97
C LEU A 167 23.13 -3.15 9.12
N GLU A 168 23.74 -4.05 8.34
CA GLU A 168 23.03 -5.08 7.57
C GLU A 168 22.30 -6.05 8.51
N THR A 169 21.03 -6.36 8.20
CA THR A 169 20.21 -7.31 8.97
C THR A 169 19.21 -8.03 8.07
N ASP A 170 18.74 -9.20 8.50
CA ASP A 170 17.67 -9.92 7.83
C ASP A 170 16.30 -9.39 8.30
N ALA A 171 15.37 -9.21 7.36
CA ALA A 171 13.98 -8.86 7.63
C ALA A 171 13.03 -9.68 6.75
N ARG A 172 11.80 -9.91 7.25
CA ARG A 172 10.71 -10.46 6.44
C ARG A 172 10.12 -9.38 5.55
N THR A 173 9.65 -9.74 4.36
CA THR A 173 8.94 -8.82 3.46
C THR A 173 8.04 -9.59 2.50
N TYR A 174 7.06 -8.90 1.93
CA TYR A 174 6.17 -9.42 0.91
C TYR A 174 6.76 -9.16 -0.48
N ILE A 175 7.11 -10.21 -1.23
CA ILE A 175 7.65 -10.07 -2.59
C ILE A 175 6.61 -10.40 -3.65
N TRP A 176 6.71 -9.73 -4.80
CA TRP A 176 5.86 -9.97 -5.96
C TRP A 176 6.59 -10.88 -6.96
N ARG A 177 5.89 -11.89 -7.49
CA ARG A 177 6.44 -12.82 -8.49
C ARG A 177 5.65 -12.85 -9.82
N GLY A 178 4.61 -12.04 -9.94
CA GLY A 178 3.78 -11.95 -11.13
C GLY A 178 4.26 -10.88 -12.11
N ASP A 179 3.41 -10.60 -13.10
CA ASP A 179 3.65 -9.54 -14.07
C ASP A 179 3.72 -8.17 -13.39
N HIS A 180 4.63 -7.33 -13.87
CA HIS A 180 4.84 -5.98 -13.38
C HIS A 180 5.18 -5.04 -14.54
N LEU A 181 4.99 -3.75 -14.32
CA LEU A 181 5.45 -2.71 -15.24
C LEU A 181 6.87 -2.32 -14.84
N ASP A 182 7.74 -2.05 -15.83
CA ASP A 182 9.09 -1.53 -15.57
C ASP A 182 9.07 -0.01 -15.28
N GLU A 183 8.09 0.39 -14.47
CA GLU A 183 7.88 1.76 -14.02
C GLU A 183 8.05 1.81 -12.50
N PRO A 184 8.81 2.79 -11.97
CA PRO A 184 8.93 2.95 -10.53
C PRO A 184 7.57 3.36 -9.95
N TRP A 185 7.23 2.74 -8.83
CA TRP A 185 6.10 3.21 -8.03
C TRP A 185 6.52 4.40 -7.16
N SER A 186 5.64 5.39 -7.02
CA SER A 186 5.93 6.63 -6.30
C SER A 186 5.13 6.68 -5.00
N THR A 187 5.83 6.63 -3.88
CA THR A 187 5.26 6.92 -2.55
C THR A 187 4.60 8.30 -2.53
N VAL A 188 5.28 9.32 -3.05
CA VAL A 188 4.76 10.70 -3.10
C VAL A 188 3.47 10.80 -3.91
N GLY A 189 3.43 10.17 -5.08
CA GLY A 189 2.22 10.16 -5.92
C GLY A 189 1.04 9.48 -5.22
N PHE A 190 1.28 8.29 -4.65
CA PHE A 190 0.24 7.58 -3.90
C PHE A 190 -0.28 8.39 -2.70
N GLY A 191 0.63 8.98 -1.93
CA GLY A 191 0.30 9.81 -0.77
C GLY A 191 -0.61 10.99 -1.10
N ARG A 192 -0.42 11.59 -2.28
CA ARG A 192 -1.20 12.74 -2.73
C ARG A 192 -2.55 12.33 -3.33
N ASP A 193 -2.56 11.30 -4.17
CA ASP A 193 -3.68 11.05 -5.09
C ASP A 193 -4.60 9.91 -4.64
N GLU A 194 -4.09 8.94 -3.86
CA GLU A 194 -4.80 7.67 -3.61
C GLU A 194 -4.92 7.31 -2.12
N LEU A 195 -4.19 7.99 -1.23
CA LEU A 195 -4.10 7.64 0.19
C LEU A 195 -5.46 7.67 0.90
N ALA A 196 -6.29 8.68 0.66
CA ALA A 196 -7.58 8.82 1.33
C ALA A 196 -8.52 7.64 1.05
N ASP A 197 -8.73 7.32 -0.22
CA ASP A 197 -9.56 6.18 -0.65
C ASP A 197 -8.97 4.83 -0.19
N TYR A 198 -7.65 4.75 -0.08
CA TYR A 198 -6.99 3.56 0.44
C TYR A 198 -7.22 3.39 1.95
N LEU A 199 -7.16 4.47 2.73
CA LEU A 199 -7.44 4.44 4.17
C LEU A 199 -8.87 3.99 4.47
N ASP A 200 -9.86 4.48 3.72
CA ASP A 200 -11.26 4.04 3.88
C ASP A 200 -11.43 2.54 3.64
N ARG A 201 -10.68 1.99 2.68
CA ARG A 201 -10.62 0.54 2.44
C ARG A 201 -9.95 -0.21 3.58
N CYS A 202 -8.84 0.29 4.12
CA CYS A 202 -8.16 -0.30 5.28
C CYS A 202 -9.08 -0.36 6.50
N LEU A 203 -9.72 0.76 6.87
CA LEU A 203 -10.66 0.82 7.99
C LEU A 203 -11.86 -0.13 7.79
N SER A 204 -12.40 -0.17 6.57
CA SER A 204 -13.51 -1.07 6.24
C SER A 204 -13.10 -2.55 6.23
N TRP A 205 -11.86 -2.86 5.87
CA TRP A 205 -11.30 -4.20 6.02
C TRP A 205 -11.14 -4.55 7.50
N ARG A 206 -10.53 -3.68 8.31
CA ARG A 206 -10.25 -3.94 9.73
C ARG A 206 -11.51 -4.23 10.52
N ARG A 207 -12.57 -3.43 10.33
CA ARG A 207 -13.89 -3.69 10.94
C ARG A 207 -14.44 -5.08 10.63
N ARG A 208 -14.34 -5.53 9.36
CA ARG A 208 -14.81 -6.86 8.95
C ARG A 208 -13.94 -7.98 9.51
N HIS A 209 -12.64 -7.76 9.60
CA HIS A 209 -11.70 -8.71 10.18
C HIS A 209 -11.98 -8.95 11.67
N ASP A 210 -12.20 -7.88 12.44
CA ASP A 210 -12.48 -7.98 13.87
C ASP A 210 -13.82 -8.68 14.15
N GLN A 211 -14.85 -8.40 13.35
CA GLN A 211 -16.13 -9.11 13.41
C GLN A 211 -15.97 -10.62 13.20
N ARG A 212 -15.14 -11.04 12.23
CA ARG A 212 -14.88 -12.47 11.97
C ARG A 212 -14.16 -13.12 13.14
N ARG A 213 -13.14 -12.47 13.70
CA ARG A 213 -12.40 -12.98 14.87
C ARG A 213 -13.28 -13.12 16.10
N ALA A 214 -14.22 -12.19 16.32
CA ALA A 214 -15.18 -12.28 17.42
C ALA A 214 -16.12 -13.49 17.29
N ILE A 215 -16.58 -13.79 16.07
CA ILE A 215 -17.43 -14.96 15.79
C ILE A 215 -16.67 -16.27 15.97
N ASP A 216 -15.43 -16.34 15.49
CA ASP A 216 -14.61 -17.56 15.55
C ASP A 216 -14.09 -17.85 16.97
N GLY A 217 -13.90 -16.81 17.80
CA GLY A 217 -13.44 -16.95 19.20
C GLY A 217 -14.53 -17.36 20.20
N GLN A 218 -15.79 -17.45 19.77
CA GLN A 218 -16.94 -17.78 20.63
C GLN A 218 -17.45 -19.23 20.41
N GLN A 219 -16.73 -20.04 19.64
CA GLN A 219 -16.96 -21.47 19.41
C GLN A 219 -15.88 -22.31 20.09
#